data_AF-A0A8X6WDR5-F1
#
_entry.id   AF-A0A8X6WDR5-F1
#
_cell.length_a   1.000
_cell.length_b   1.000
_cell.length_c   1.000
_cell.angle_alpha   90.00
_cell.angle_beta   90.00
_cell.angle_gamma   90.00
#
_symmetry.space_group_name_H-M   'P 1'
#
loop_
_entity.id
_entity.type
_entity.pdbx_description
1 polymer ?
#
loop_
_entity_poly.entity_id
_entity_poly.type
_entity_poly.pdbx_seq_one_letter_code
_entity_poly.pdbx_strand_id
1 'polypeptide(L)' 'MQEGTMDRRGQSHPPQCTTTRENRKIVRMAVTDHSVTSRTLVQHMKSVTYLLVSARTILRRLQQSGLST' A
#
# COMPACT_ATOMS: atom_id res chain seq x y z
N MET A 1 -35.10 -2.86 22.78
CA MET A 1 -34.81 -2.21 21.49
C MET A 1 -33.45 -1.53 21.59
N GLN A 2 -32.57 -1.85 20.62
CA GLN A 2 -31.27 -1.25 20.26
C GLN A 2 -30.16 -1.31 21.33
N GLU A 3 -29.25 -2.29 21.31
CA GLU A 3 -28.12 -2.46 20.36
C GLU A 3 -27.27 -1.20 20.22
N GLY A 4 -26.41 -0.99 21.23
CA GLY A 4 -25.24 -0.11 21.13
C GLY A 4 -23.98 -0.94 20.94
N THR A 5 -23.94 -1.79 19.91
CA THR A 5 -22.73 -2.50 19.51
C THR A 5 -21.75 -1.49 18.92
N MET A 6 -21.07 -0.76 19.79
CA MET A 6 -19.88 -0.01 19.40
C MET A 6 -18.81 -1.04 19.07
N ASP A 7 -18.85 -1.55 17.82
CA ASP A 7 -17.74 -2.23 17.17
C ASP A 7 -16.59 -1.21 17.16
N ARG A 8 -15.79 -1.22 18.23
CA ARG A 8 -14.54 -0.48 18.35
C ARG A 8 -13.47 -1.10 17.46
N ARG A 9 -13.82 -1.44 16.22
CA ARG A 9 -12.85 -1.42 15.13
C ARG A 9 -12.65 0.04 14.77
N GLY A 10 -11.94 0.73 15.66
CA GLY A 10 -11.08 1.82 15.25
C GLY A 10 -10.23 1.23 14.15
N GLN A 11 -10.67 1.47 12.91
CA GLN A 11 -9.93 1.16 11.72
C GLN A 11 -8.73 2.09 11.86
N SER A 12 -7.68 1.58 12.49
CA SER A 12 -6.40 2.25 12.60
C SER A 12 -5.98 2.40 11.16
N HIS A 13 -6.32 3.53 10.54
CA HIS A 13 -5.81 3.89 9.24
C HIS A 13 -4.30 3.71 9.38
N PRO A 14 -3.69 2.70 8.73
CA PRO A 14 -2.24 2.65 8.72
C PRO A 14 -1.81 4.01 8.20
N PRO A 15 -0.78 4.66 8.79
CA PRO A 15 -0.37 5.99 8.37
C PRO A 15 -0.35 5.98 6.85
N GLN A 16 -1.26 6.74 6.23
CA GLN A 16 -1.51 6.65 4.80
C GLN A 16 -0.35 7.37 4.13
N CYS A 17 0.80 6.71 4.10
CA CYS A 17 1.96 7.14 3.33
C CYS A 17 1.70 7.00 1.82
N THR A 18 0.55 6.45 1.43
CA THR A 18 0.14 6.28 0.03
C THR A 18 -1.39 6.27 -0.09
N THR A 19 -1.94 7.11 -0.97
CA THR A 19 -3.35 7.24 -1.31
C THR A 19 -3.88 5.98 -2.02
N THR A 20 -5.21 5.82 -2.10
CA THR A 20 -5.84 4.69 -2.83
C THR A 20 -5.40 4.60 -4.29
N ARG A 21 -5.16 5.75 -4.93
CA ARG A 21 -4.69 5.84 -6.32
C ARG A 21 -3.29 5.26 -6.48
N GLU A 22 -2.39 5.67 -5.60
CA GLU A 22 -1.01 5.19 -5.55
C GLU A 22 -0.94 3.70 -5.25
N ASN A 23 -1.87 3.21 -4.44
CA ASN A 23 -1.96 1.79 -4.14
C ASN A 23 -2.26 0.94 -5.35
N ARG A 24 -3.28 1.35 -6.10
CA ARG A 24 -3.62 0.69 -7.38
C ARG A 24 -2.46 0.76 -8.36
N LYS A 25 -1.71 1.86 -8.35
CA LYS A 25 -0.52 2.01 -9.20
C LYS A 25 0.61 1.03 -8.82
N ILE A 26 0.92 0.92 -7.53
CA ILE A 26 1.94 -0.03 -7.02
C ILE A 26 1.57 -1.46 -7.39
N VAL A 27 0.32 -1.86 -7.09
CA VAL A 27 -0.17 -3.22 -7.39
C VAL A 27 -0.14 -3.48 -8.89
N ARG A 28 -0.61 -2.54 -9.71
CA ARG A 28 -0.57 -2.68 -11.17
C ARG A 28 0.87 -2.86 -11.68
N MET A 29 1.82 -2.07 -11.20
CA MET A 29 3.22 -2.22 -11.61
C MET A 29 3.80 -3.59 -11.24
N ALA A 30 3.54 -4.07 -10.03
CA ALA A 30 4.01 -5.39 -9.59
C ALA A 30 3.35 -6.56 -10.32
N VAL A 31 2.12 -6.39 -10.81
CA VAL A 31 1.42 -7.39 -11.64
C VAL A 31 1.90 -7.35 -13.09
N THR A 32 2.16 -6.17 -13.63
CA THR A 32 2.61 -6.01 -15.03
C THR A 32 4.06 -6.43 -15.22
N ASP A 33 4.91 -6.21 -14.23
CA ASP A 33 6.33 -6.53 -14.31
C ASP A 33 6.78 -7.22 -13.02
N HIS A 34 6.88 -8.56 -13.08
CA HIS A 34 7.31 -9.37 -11.94
C HIS A 34 8.78 -9.20 -11.55
N SER A 35 9.58 -8.48 -12.34
CA SER A 35 10.97 -8.15 -12.00
C SER A 35 11.08 -6.91 -11.10
N VAL A 36 9.99 -6.14 -10.94
CA VAL A 36 10.03 -4.95 -10.09
C VAL A 36 10.16 -5.35 -8.63
N THR A 37 11.23 -4.87 -8.00
CA THR A 37 11.43 -5.05 -6.57
C THR A 37 10.75 -3.92 -5.80
N SER A 38 10.49 -4.15 -4.52
CA SER A 38 10.05 -3.10 -3.59
C SER A 38 10.93 -1.84 -3.63
N ARG A 39 12.24 -1.98 -3.86
CA ARG A 39 13.18 -0.85 -4.00
C ARG A 39 12.91 -0.02 -5.26
N THR A 40 12.69 -0.69 -6.39
CA THR A 40 12.33 -0.04 -7.67
C THR A 40 11.01 0.71 -7.53
N LEU A 41 10.03 0.11 -6.87
CA LEU A 41 8.74 0.74 -6.59
C LEU A 41 8.88 1.98 -5.69
N VAL A 42 9.74 1.95 -4.66
CA VAL A 42 10.02 3.14 -3.83
C VAL A 42 10.61 4.28 -4.67
N GLN A 43 11.59 3.98 -5.51
CA GLN A 43 12.21 4.99 -6.38
C GLN A 43 11.18 5.57 -7.37
N HIS A 44 10.34 4.73 -7.96
CA HIS A 44 9.28 5.17 -8.85
C HIS A 44 8.25 6.07 -8.14
N MET A 45 7.85 5.70 -6.92
CA MET A 45 6.86 6.47 -6.15
C MET A 45 7.41 7.80 -5.66
N LYS A 46 8.69 7.85 -5.28
CA LYS A 46 9.41 9.10 -4.99
C LYS A 46 9.46 10.01 -6.21
N SER A 47 9.81 9.47 -7.37
CA SER A 47 9.94 10.24 -8.62
C SER A 47 8.59 10.79 -9.11
N VAL A 48 7.51 9.99 -9.05
CA VAL A 48 6.23 10.36 -9.65
C VAL A 48 5.31 11.11 -8.68
N THR A 49 5.44 10.87 -7.38
CA THR A 49 4.45 11.33 -6.40
C THR A 49 5.06 12.21 -5.32
N TYR A 50 6.38 12.38 -5.30
CA TYR A 50 7.13 13.07 -4.23
C TYR A 50 6.86 12.52 -2.82
N LEU A 51 6.25 11.33 -2.72
CA LEU A 51 5.94 10.66 -1.47
C LEU A 51 7.14 9.83 -1.03
N LEU A 52 7.59 10.07 0.19
CA LEU A 52 8.64 9.28 0.85
C LEU A 52 8.02 8.01 1.44
N VAL A 53 7.64 7.08 0.56
CA VAL A 53 7.15 5.76 0.96
C VAL A 53 8.34 4.86 1.27
N SER A 54 8.33 4.17 2.41
CA SER A 54 9.39 3.21 2.76
C SER A 54 9.19 1.89 2.00
N ALA A 55 10.28 1.17 1.71
CA ALA A 55 10.24 -0.14 1.06
C ALA A 55 9.39 -1.15 1.86
N ARG A 56 9.44 -1.07 3.19
CA ARG A 56 8.64 -1.88 4.11
C ARG A 56 7.13 -1.64 3.95
N THR A 57 6.74 -0.39 3.67
CA THR A 57 5.33 -0.05 3.40
C THR A 57 4.88 -0.66 2.08
N ILE A 58 5.70 -0.59 1.04
CA ILE A 58 5.40 -1.21 -0.27
C ILE A 58 5.29 -2.73 -0.13
N LEU A 59 6.26 -3.37 0.52
CA LEU A 59 6.26 -4.82 0.74
C LEU A 59 5.00 -5.29 1.48
N ARG A 60 4.61 -4.60 2.56
CA ARG A 60 3.37 -4.92 3.29
C ARG A 60 2.13 -4.84 2.40
N ARG A 61 2.06 -3.85 1.50
CA ARG A 61 0.92 -3.68 0.60
C ARG A 61 0.88 -4.71 -0.53
N LEU A 62 2.05 -5.14 -1.00
CA LEU A 62 2.16 -6.25 -1.95
C LEU A 62 1.69 -7.57 -1.30
N GLN A 63 2.16 -7.86 -0.09
CA GLN A 63 1.72 -9.03 0.69
C GLN A 63 0.20 -9.01 0.97
N GLN A 64 -0.35 -7.86 1.34
CA GLN A 64 -1.81 -7.68 1.50
C GLN A 64 -2.59 -7.93 0.21
N SER A 65 -1.95 -7.77 -0.95
CA SER A 65 -2.53 -8.02 -2.27
C SER A 65 -2.22 -9.43 -2.80
N GLY A 66 -1.63 -10.30 -1.99
CA GLY A 66 -1.22 -11.66 -2.39
C GLY A 66 -0.03 -11.69 -3.34
N LEU A 67 0.70 -10.59 -3.47
CA LEU A 67 1.88 -10.46 -4.32
C LEU A 67 3.15 -10.67 -3.50
N SER A 68 4.04 -11.52 -4.01
CA SER A 68 5.36 -11.78 -3.44
C SER A 68 6.43 -11.26 -4.38
N THR A 69 7.00 -10.10 -4.06
CA THR A 69 8.24 -9.56 -4.69
C THR A 69 9.04 -8.79 -3.65
#